data_AF-A0A1K2IPH2-F1
#
_entry.id   AF-A0A1K2IPH2-F1
#
_cell.length_a   1.000
_cell.length_b   1.000
_cell.length_c   1.000
_cell.angle_alpha   90.00
_cell.angle_beta   90.00
_cell.angle_gamma   90.00
#
_symmetry.space_group_name_H-M   'P 1'
#
loop_
_entity.id
_entity.type
_entity.pdbx_description
1 polymer ?
#
loop_
_entity_poly.entity_id
_entity_poly.type
_entity_poly.pdbx_seq_one_letter_code
_entity_poly.pdbx_strand_id
1 'polypeptide(L)'
;MLWPNNFSEDKEYPIVLFLHGACERGNDNESQLINGGKLFTNEMNRDAFPAIVLFPQCPKDDFWSNTITDRTTNPVSRTFPNTPPTKALNLVMLLMESYLNKPYVNKEKVYVGGLLMGGMGTFEILYRKPDVFAAAISICSEEIQKR
;
A
#
# COMPACT_ATOMS: atom_id res chain seq x y z
N MET A 1 -11.95 -3.07 2.15
CA MET A 1 -11.19 -4.18 2.79
C MET A 1 -11.78 -5.50 2.31
N LEU A 2 -10.94 -6.52 2.14
CA LEU A 2 -11.35 -7.86 1.74
C LEU A 2 -10.82 -8.88 2.77
N TRP A 3 -11.69 -9.78 3.20
CA TRP A 3 -11.34 -10.88 4.10
C TRP A 3 -11.09 -12.17 3.32
N PRO A 4 -10.26 -13.09 3.86
CA PRO A 4 -10.13 -14.43 3.30
C PRO A 4 -11.48 -15.17 3.35
N ASN A 5 -11.67 -16.13 2.44
CA ASN A 5 -12.83 -17.02 2.51
C ASN A 5 -12.82 -17.78 3.84
N ASN A 6 -13.98 -17.89 4.49
CA ASN A 6 -14.14 -18.59 5.77
C ASN A 6 -13.17 -18.10 6.87
N PHE A 7 -13.04 -16.77 6.99
CA PHE A 7 -12.24 -16.13 8.04
C PHE A 7 -12.61 -16.67 9.43
N SER A 8 -11.59 -16.89 10.26
CA SER A 8 -11.72 -17.30 11.67
C SER A 8 -10.62 -16.62 12.47
N GLU A 9 -10.95 -16.10 13.65
CA GLU A 9 -9.97 -15.46 14.53
C GLU A 9 -8.98 -16.45 15.16
N ASP A 10 -9.23 -17.76 15.04
CA ASP A 10 -8.35 -18.84 15.54
C ASP A 10 -7.19 -19.15 14.58
N LYS A 11 -7.12 -18.46 13.44
CA LYS A 11 -6.08 -18.61 12.41
C LYS A 11 -5.36 -17.30 12.20
N GLU A 12 -4.11 -17.39 11.74
CA GLU A 12 -3.35 -16.22 11.30
C GLU A 12 -3.33 -16.10 9.77
N TYR A 13 -3.49 -14.88 9.29
CA TYR A 13 -3.51 -14.58 7.86
C TYR A 13 -2.44 -13.55 7.48
N PRO A 14 -1.84 -13.67 6.28
CA PRO A 14 -1.12 -12.57 5.68
C PRO A 14 -1.98 -11.32 5.54
N ILE A 15 -1.34 -10.15 5.55
CA ILE A 15 -1.99 -8.88 5.27
C ILE A 15 -1.33 -8.20 4.07
N VAL A 16 -2.15 -7.73 3.13
CA VAL A 16 -1.70 -7.04 1.92
C VAL A 16 -2.29 -5.63 1.91
N LEU A 17 -1.43 -4.63 1.88
CA LEU A 17 -1.80 -3.24 1.62
C LEU A 17 -1.68 -2.96 0.12
N PHE A 18 -2.76 -2.50 -0.51
CA PHE A 18 -2.74 -2.09 -1.91
C PHE A 18 -3.02 -0.58 -2.05
N LEU A 19 -2.08 0.15 -2.63
CA LEU A 19 -2.18 1.59 -2.87
C LEU A 19 -2.52 1.87 -4.35
N HIS A 20 -3.66 2.53 -4.57
CA HIS A 20 -4.14 2.88 -5.91
C HIS A 20 -3.39 4.07 -6.54
N GLY A 21 -3.62 4.33 -7.84
CA GLY A 21 -3.04 5.43 -8.59
C GLY A 21 -3.76 6.76 -8.39
N ALA A 22 -3.28 7.83 -9.05
CA ALA A 22 -3.82 9.18 -8.80
C ALA A 22 -5.26 9.38 -9.30
N CYS A 23 -5.70 8.62 -10.30
CA CYS A 23 -7.03 8.71 -10.91
C CYS A 23 -8.13 8.15 -10.01
N GLU A 24 -7.79 7.25 -9.08
CA GLU A 24 -8.75 6.60 -8.20
C GLU A 24 -8.96 7.35 -6.87
N ARG A 25 -8.34 8.53 -6.72
CA ARG A 25 -8.53 9.39 -5.55
C ARG A 25 -9.96 9.88 -5.45
N GLY A 26 -10.49 9.91 -4.25
CA GLY A 26 -11.91 10.17 -4.05
C GLY A 26 -12.35 10.00 -2.61
N ASN A 27 -13.66 9.88 -2.46
CA ASN A 27 -14.37 9.68 -1.21
C ASN A 27 -15.60 8.76 -1.40
N ASP A 28 -15.66 8.03 -2.52
CA ASP A 28 -16.74 7.10 -2.85
C ASP A 28 -16.51 5.70 -2.26
N ASN A 29 -15.28 5.40 -1.84
CA ASN A 29 -14.81 4.09 -1.42
C ASN A 29 -15.05 2.99 -2.46
N GLU A 30 -15.12 3.36 -3.74
CA GLU A 30 -15.26 2.45 -4.89
C GLU A 30 -14.12 2.59 -5.89
N SER A 31 -13.71 3.83 -6.20
CA SER A 31 -12.73 4.10 -7.25
C SER A 31 -11.38 3.43 -7.01
N GLN A 32 -10.95 3.27 -5.75
CA GLN A 32 -9.69 2.59 -5.40
C GLN A 32 -9.64 1.10 -5.80
N LEU A 33 -10.80 0.49 -6.09
CA LEU A 33 -10.91 -0.91 -6.47
C LEU A 33 -10.84 -1.13 -7.98
N ILE A 34 -10.91 -0.06 -8.79
CA ILE A 34 -10.88 -0.13 -10.26
C ILE A 34 -9.65 -0.90 -10.74
N ASN A 35 -8.49 -0.56 -10.17
CA ASN A 35 -7.23 -1.24 -10.42
C ASN A 35 -6.89 -2.15 -9.23
N GLY A 36 -6.46 -3.38 -9.50
CA GLY A 36 -6.09 -4.36 -8.48
C GLY A 36 -7.27 -5.13 -7.86
N GLY A 37 -8.48 -4.55 -7.75
CA GLY A 37 -9.62 -5.23 -7.13
C GLY A 37 -9.89 -6.63 -7.70
N LYS A 38 -9.95 -6.76 -9.04
CA LYS A 38 -10.18 -8.05 -9.72
C LYS A 38 -9.11 -9.11 -9.45
N LEU A 39 -7.86 -8.69 -9.21
CA LEU A 39 -6.75 -9.61 -8.92
C LEU A 39 -6.98 -10.34 -7.59
N PHE A 40 -7.42 -9.59 -6.58
CA PHE A 40 -7.67 -10.11 -5.23
C PHE A 40 -9.04 -10.77 -5.09
N THR A 41 -10.00 -10.51 -5.98
CA THR A 41 -11.28 -11.21 -5.99
C THR A 41 -11.29 -12.49 -6.83
N ASN A 42 -10.20 -12.82 -7.54
CA ASN A 42 -10.08 -14.05 -8.30
C ASN A 42 -10.18 -15.28 -7.37
N GLU A 43 -11.12 -16.19 -7.64
CA GLU A 43 -11.41 -17.33 -6.75
C GLU A 43 -10.19 -18.25 -6.55
N MET A 44 -9.46 -18.57 -7.63
CA MET A 44 -8.24 -19.40 -7.53
C MET A 44 -7.20 -18.76 -6.60
N ASN A 45 -7.01 -17.44 -6.70
CA ASN A 45 -6.08 -16.73 -5.82
C ASN A 45 -6.58 -16.68 -4.38
N ARG A 46 -7.88 -16.47 -4.15
CA ARG A 46 -8.45 -16.36 -2.80
C ARG A 46 -8.40 -17.68 -2.04
N ASP A 47 -8.55 -18.79 -2.73
CA ASP A 47 -8.49 -20.13 -2.13
C ASP A 47 -7.04 -20.59 -1.93
N ALA A 48 -6.15 -20.33 -2.90
CA ALA A 48 -4.73 -20.69 -2.78
C ALA A 48 -3.97 -19.80 -1.79
N PHE A 49 -4.34 -18.52 -1.69
CA PHE A 49 -3.65 -17.49 -0.90
C PHE A 49 -4.63 -16.68 -0.05
N PRO A 50 -5.24 -17.28 0.99
CA PRO A 50 -6.14 -16.57 1.88
C PRO A 50 -5.41 -15.44 2.60
N ALA A 51 -5.82 -14.20 2.38
CA ALA A 51 -5.20 -13.01 2.96
C ALA A 51 -6.24 -11.94 3.32
N ILE A 52 -5.88 -11.09 4.28
CA ILE A 52 -6.60 -9.84 4.56
C ILE A 52 -6.03 -8.78 3.63
N VAL A 53 -6.88 -8.10 2.86
CA VAL A 53 -6.43 -7.08 1.89
C VAL A 53 -7.03 -5.72 2.23
N LEU A 54 -6.16 -4.75 2.46
CA LEU A 54 -6.51 -3.37 2.74
C LEU A 54 -6.40 -2.53 1.46
N PHE A 55 -7.50 -1.85 1.13
CA PHE A 55 -7.62 -0.94 -0.01
C PHE A 55 -8.06 0.45 0.49
N PRO A 56 -7.16 1.23 1.10
CA PRO A 56 -7.47 2.59 1.49
C PRO A 56 -7.69 3.46 0.24
N GLN A 57 -8.57 4.46 0.34
CA GLN A 57 -8.76 5.47 -0.70
C GLN A 57 -8.12 6.80 -0.26
N CYS A 58 -7.23 7.33 -1.08
CA CYS A 58 -6.63 8.64 -0.89
C CYS A 58 -7.64 9.73 -1.29
N PRO A 59 -7.84 10.78 -0.46
CA PRO A 59 -8.63 11.95 -0.83
C PRO A 59 -8.13 12.64 -2.10
N LYS A 60 -9.01 13.39 -2.78
CA LYS A 60 -8.70 14.10 -4.05
C LYS A 60 -7.58 15.12 -3.92
N ASP A 61 -7.45 15.73 -2.75
CA ASP A 61 -6.52 16.81 -2.41
C ASP A 61 -5.25 16.31 -1.70
N ASP A 62 -5.04 15.00 -1.61
CA ASP A 62 -3.87 14.39 -0.96
C ASP A 62 -3.16 13.38 -1.90
N PHE A 63 -2.03 12.84 -1.42
CA PHE A 63 -1.20 11.85 -2.11
C PHE A 63 -0.66 10.81 -1.13
N TRP A 64 -0.24 9.66 -1.65
CA TRP A 64 0.44 8.65 -0.84
C TRP A 64 1.89 8.97 -0.49
N SER A 65 2.50 9.93 -1.18
CA SER A 65 3.90 10.25 -1.00
C SER A 65 4.13 11.74 -1.16
N ASN A 66 5.03 12.31 -0.36
CA ASN A 66 5.51 13.69 -0.47
C ASN A 66 6.90 13.78 -1.14
N THR A 67 7.31 12.71 -1.84
CA THR A 67 8.54 12.65 -2.63
C THR A 67 8.73 13.90 -3.49
N ILE A 68 9.90 14.53 -3.34
CA ILE A 68 10.29 15.67 -4.16
C ILE A 68 10.90 15.14 -5.44
N THR A 69 10.37 15.57 -6.58
CA THR A 69 10.85 15.19 -7.90
C THR A 69 11.63 16.35 -8.52
N ASP A 70 12.93 16.18 -8.71
CA ASP A 70 13.78 17.10 -9.45
C ASP A 70 13.88 16.63 -10.91
N ARG A 71 13.20 17.36 -11.79
CA ARG A 71 13.19 17.09 -13.24
C ARG A 71 14.35 17.76 -13.99
N THR A 72 15.23 18.46 -13.29
CA THR A 72 16.42 19.09 -13.89
C THR A 72 17.58 18.12 -14.05
N THR A 73 17.53 16.96 -13.36
CA THR A 73 18.55 15.90 -13.47
C THR A 73 18.15 14.83 -14.49
N ASN A 74 19.14 14.16 -15.07
CA ASN A 74 18.94 12.96 -15.90
C ASN A 74 19.86 11.83 -15.39
N PRO A 75 19.32 10.74 -14.80
CA PRO A 75 17.90 10.47 -14.62
C PRO A 75 17.21 11.44 -13.64
N VAL A 76 15.88 11.53 -13.73
CA VAL A 76 15.03 12.32 -12.81
C VAL A 76 15.34 11.90 -11.38
N SER A 77 15.68 12.86 -10.51
CA SER A 77 15.99 12.56 -9.12
C SER A 77 14.72 12.63 -8.28
N ARG A 78 14.52 11.64 -7.43
CA ARG A 78 13.42 11.59 -6.46
C ARG A 78 14.01 11.42 -5.08
N THR A 79 13.63 12.30 -4.16
CA THR A 79 14.09 12.25 -2.77
C THR A 79 12.90 12.17 -1.83
N PHE A 80 13.01 11.29 -0.83
CA PHE A 80 12.09 11.26 0.30
C PHE A 80 12.56 12.30 1.31
N PRO A 81 11.85 13.43 1.44
CA PRO A 81 12.24 14.42 2.42
C PRO A 81 12.08 13.86 3.83
N ASN A 82 12.94 14.27 4.76
CA ASN A 82 12.78 14.00 6.19
C ASN A 82 11.69 14.91 6.81
N THR A 83 10.53 14.99 6.15
CA THR A 83 9.34 15.68 6.61
C THR A 83 8.28 14.66 7.01
N PRO A 84 7.30 15.06 7.84
CA PRO A 84 6.15 14.21 8.15
C PRO A 84 5.50 13.65 6.88
N PRO A 85 4.97 12.41 6.91
CA PRO A 85 4.21 11.85 5.81
C PRO A 85 3.01 12.72 5.46
N THR A 86 2.44 12.51 4.27
CA THR A 86 1.12 13.06 3.95
C THR A 86 0.07 12.56 4.96
N LYS A 87 -1.05 13.30 5.07
CA LYS A 87 -2.13 12.90 6.00
C LYS A 87 -2.68 11.52 5.61
N ALA A 88 -2.89 11.29 4.32
CA ALA A 88 -3.34 10.01 3.79
C ALA A 88 -2.39 8.86 4.15
N LEU A 89 -1.08 9.00 3.92
CA LEU A 89 -0.13 7.94 4.25
C LEU A 89 -0.02 7.72 5.77
N ASN A 90 -0.08 8.79 6.56
CA ASN A 90 -0.08 8.67 8.02
C ASN A 90 -1.28 7.85 8.52
N LEU A 91 -2.48 8.12 8.02
CA LEU A 91 -3.68 7.37 8.37
C LEU A 91 -3.60 5.90 7.92
N VAL A 92 -2.98 5.63 6.76
CA VAL A 92 -2.72 4.25 6.31
C VAL A 92 -1.75 3.54 7.25
N MET A 93 -0.68 4.19 7.72
CA MET A 93 0.23 3.59 8.68
C MET A 93 -0.46 3.29 10.02
N LEU A 94 -1.30 4.19 10.52
CA LEU A 94 -2.10 3.96 11.73
C LEU A 94 -3.12 2.83 11.54
N LEU A 95 -3.75 2.75 10.37
CA LEU A 95 -4.63 1.65 10.01
C LEU A 95 -3.85 0.32 10.04
N MET A 96 -2.71 0.25 9.36
CA MET A 96 -1.85 -0.93 9.37
C MET A 96 -1.49 -1.35 10.79
N GLU A 97 -1.02 -0.42 11.62
CA GLU A 97 -0.68 -0.69 13.02
C GLU A 97 -1.87 -1.28 13.81
N SER A 98 -3.07 -0.75 13.59
CA SER A 98 -4.28 -1.27 14.25
C SER A 98 -4.61 -2.73 13.87
N TYR A 99 -4.30 -3.14 12.63
CA TYR A 99 -4.50 -4.52 12.16
C TYR A 99 -3.34 -5.43 12.52
N LEU A 100 -2.10 -4.96 12.46
CA LEU A 100 -0.93 -5.74 12.85
C LEU A 100 -1.00 -6.14 14.34
N ASN A 101 -1.73 -5.40 15.17
CA ASN A 101 -1.96 -5.75 16.57
C ASN A 101 -3.07 -6.79 16.80
N LYS A 102 -3.73 -7.29 15.75
CA LYS A 102 -4.77 -8.33 15.86
C LYS A 102 -4.13 -9.72 15.97
N PRO A 103 -4.71 -10.64 16.78
CA PRO A 103 -4.15 -11.97 16.99
C PRO A 103 -4.20 -12.86 15.74
N TYR A 104 -5.08 -12.54 14.79
CA TYR A 104 -5.26 -13.27 13.54
C TYR A 104 -4.42 -12.73 12.37
N VAL A 105 -3.48 -11.81 12.62
CA VAL A 105 -2.58 -11.28 11.58
C VAL A 105 -1.18 -11.83 11.75
N ASN A 106 -0.67 -12.49 10.71
CA ASN A 106 0.69 -12.98 10.69
C ASN A 106 1.66 -11.82 10.37
N LYS A 107 2.39 -11.35 11.39
CA LYS A 107 3.33 -10.22 11.29
C LYS A 107 4.56 -10.49 10.42
N GLU A 108 4.87 -11.75 10.11
CA GLU A 108 5.95 -12.13 9.21
C GLU A 108 5.51 -12.11 7.74
N LYS A 109 4.21 -11.98 7.47
CA LYS A 109 3.61 -12.01 6.12
C LYS A 109 2.82 -10.74 5.85
N VAL A 110 3.51 -9.62 5.97
CA VAL A 110 2.98 -8.28 5.71
C VAL A 110 3.52 -7.80 4.37
N TYR A 111 2.63 -7.46 3.45
CA TYR A 111 2.97 -7.09 2.08
C TYR A 111 2.39 -5.72 1.73
N VAL A 112 3.10 -5.00 0.87
CA VAL A 112 2.59 -3.76 0.28
C VAL A 112 2.76 -3.78 -1.23
N GLY A 113 1.78 -3.26 -1.96
CA GLY A 113 1.95 -3.02 -3.38
C GLY A 113 1.15 -1.82 -3.86
N GLY A 114 1.52 -1.30 -5.03
CA GLY A 114 0.81 -0.17 -5.61
C GLY A 114 1.27 0.18 -7.01
N LEU A 115 0.46 0.98 -7.70
CA LEU A 115 0.68 1.42 -9.08
C LEU A 115 0.76 2.94 -9.22
N LEU A 116 1.66 3.44 -10.07
CA LEU A 116 1.86 4.88 -10.32
C LEU A 116 2.06 5.67 -9.01
N MET A 117 1.08 6.49 -8.61
CA MET A 117 1.07 7.19 -7.33
C MET A 117 1.17 6.21 -6.15
N GLY A 118 0.51 5.06 -6.25
CA GLY A 118 0.60 3.97 -5.29
C GLY A 118 1.96 3.30 -5.28
N GLY A 119 2.65 3.21 -6.42
CA GLY A 119 4.02 2.71 -6.47
C GLY A 119 5.00 3.63 -5.74
N MET A 120 4.84 4.96 -5.89
CA MET A 120 5.58 5.93 -5.09
C MET A 120 5.26 5.80 -3.60
N GLY A 121 3.97 5.61 -3.26
CA GLY A 121 3.53 5.33 -1.90
C GLY A 121 4.15 4.05 -1.31
N THR A 122 4.31 3.00 -2.12
CA THR A 122 5.00 1.76 -1.74
C THR A 122 6.44 2.04 -1.32
N PHE A 123 7.19 2.83 -2.07
CA PHE A 123 8.55 3.17 -1.66
C PHE A 123 8.59 4.09 -0.43
N GLU A 124 7.66 5.05 -0.32
CA GLU A 124 7.65 5.94 0.85
C GLU A 124 7.32 5.18 2.15
N ILE A 125 6.36 4.26 2.12
CA ILE A 125 6.04 3.49 3.32
C ILE A 125 7.16 2.52 3.71
N LEU A 126 7.90 1.96 2.74
CA LEU A 126 9.11 1.17 3.01
C LEU A 126 10.21 2.03 3.65
N TYR A 127 10.42 3.26 3.15
CA TYR A 127 11.39 4.18 3.74
C TYR A 127 11.03 4.52 5.20
N ARG A 128 9.74 4.70 5.50
CA ARG A 128 9.26 5.08 6.84
C ARG A 128 9.09 3.90 7.81
N LYS A 129 8.86 2.69 7.29
CA LYS A 129 8.58 1.47 8.06
C LYS A 129 9.41 0.29 7.52
N PRO A 130 10.75 0.37 7.56
CA PRO A 130 11.63 -0.59 6.90
C PRO A 130 11.49 -2.03 7.42
N ASP A 131 11.13 -2.20 8.70
CA ASP A 131 11.07 -3.51 9.35
C ASP A 131 9.67 -4.15 9.35
N VAL A 132 8.69 -3.52 8.68
CA VAL A 132 7.28 -3.98 8.72
C VAL A 132 6.96 -4.95 7.59
N PHE A 133 7.54 -4.78 6.40
CA PHE A 133 7.09 -5.48 5.20
C PHE A 133 8.03 -6.61 4.81
N ALA A 134 7.47 -7.81 4.64
CA ALA A 134 8.19 -8.99 4.17
C ALA A 134 8.51 -8.92 2.66
N ALA A 135 7.63 -8.28 1.88
CA ALA A 135 7.88 -8.00 0.47
C ALA A 135 7.06 -6.79 -0.01
N ALA A 136 7.50 -6.19 -1.11
CA ALA A 136 6.83 -5.08 -1.74
C ALA A 136 6.79 -5.20 -3.27
N ILE A 137 5.71 -4.71 -3.87
CA ILE A 137 5.50 -4.68 -5.32
C ILE A 137 5.22 -3.26 -5.77
N SER A 138 6.13 -2.66 -6.51
CA SER A 138 5.96 -1.30 -7.03
C SER A 138 5.82 -1.31 -8.55
N ILE A 139 4.69 -0.84 -9.07
CA ILE A 139 4.34 -0.89 -10.50
C ILE A 139 4.38 0.52 -11.09
N CYS A 140 5.18 0.71 -12.14
CA CYS A 140 5.36 2.01 -12.82
C CYS A 140 5.74 3.17 -11.87
N SER A 141 6.50 2.86 -10.83
CA SER A 141 7.24 3.82 -10.03
C SER A 141 8.60 4.05 -10.68
N GLU A 142 8.94 5.30 -10.97
CA GLU A 142 10.30 5.63 -11.39
C GLU A 142 11.31 5.29 -10.29
N GLU A 143 12.52 4.91 -10.70
CA GLU A 143 13.62 4.48 -9.82
C GLU A 143 14.05 5.62 -8.88
N ILE A 144 14.21 5.30 -7.59
CA ILE A 144 14.74 6.25 -6.61
C ILE A 144 16.24 6.02 -6.46
N GLN A 145 17.05 7.03 -6.75
CA GLN A 145 18.47 6.99 -6.45
C GLN A 145 18.68 7.10 -4.93
N LYS A 146 19.17 6.03 -4.30
CA LYS A 146 19.72 6.10 -2.94
C LYS A 146 20.96 6.99 -2.96
N ARG A 147 21.00 8.01 -2.10
CA ARG A 147 22.26 8.65 -1.71
C ARG A 147 22.96 7.81 -0.65
#